data_AF-A0A5J4P7F4-F1
#
_entry.id   AF-A0A5J4P7F4-F1
#
_cell.length_a   1.000
_cell.length_b   1.000
_cell.length_c   1.000
_cell.angle_alpha   90.00
_cell.angle_beta   90.00
_cell.angle_gamma   90.00
#
_symmetry.space_group_name_H-M   'P 1'
#
loop_
_entity.id
_entity.type
_entity.pdbx_description
1 polymer ?
#
loop_
_entity_poly.entity_id
_entity_poly.type
_entity_poly.pdbx_seq_one_letter_code
_entity_poly.pdbx_strand_id
1 'polypeptide(L)' 'MSCILHIETSTSVCSVAVSEWGETIFVKEDFHCVSHAVSLGVYVDEALSFIENRAIPLDAVAVSCGPGS' A
#
# COMPACT_ATOMS: atom_id res chain seq x y z
N MET A 1 15.32 -11.09 -4.28
CA MET A 1 14.52 -10.81 -3.08
C MET A 1 13.90 -9.46 -3.32
N SER A 2 12.57 -9.33 -3.49
CA SER A 2 11.95 -8.02 -3.77
C SER A 2 10.68 -7.81 -2.96
N CYS A 3 10.68 -6.78 -2.12
CA CYS A 3 9.55 -6.26 -1.39
C CYS A 3 8.96 -5.06 -2.15
N ILE A 4 7.67 -5.12 -2.47
CA ILE A 4 6.98 -4.09 -3.25
C ILE A 4 5.79 -3.58 -2.45
N LEU A 5 5.74 -2.26 -2.29
CA LEU A 5 4.58 -1.55 -1.75
C LEU A 5 3.65 -1.19 -2.91
N HIS A 6 2.40 -1.58 -2.82
CA HIS A 6 1.35 -1.31 -3.80
C HIS A 6 0.41 -0.26 -3.24
N ILE A 7 0.13 0.79 -4.02
CA ILE A 7 -0.79 1.87 -3.68
C ILE A 7 -1.86 1.96 -4.76
N GLU A 8 -3.12 1.86 -4.34
CA GLU A 8 -4.28 1.97 -5.21
C GLU A 8 -5.24 3.03 -4.67
N THR A 9 -5.44 4.09 -5.45
CA THR A 9 -6.33 5.23 -5.15
C THR A 9 -7.09 5.71 -6.40
N SER A 10 -7.07 4.92 -7.48
CA SER A 10 -7.73 5.24 -8.75
C SER A 10 -9.27 5.17 -8.65
N THR A 11 -9.83 4.66 -7.54
CA THR A 11 -11.28 4.54 -7.35
C THR A 11 -11.68 5.14 -6.01
N SER A 12 -12.95 5.02 -5.63
CA SER A 12 -13.43 5.38 -4.29
C SER A 12 -12.81 4.53 -3.16
N VAL A 13 -12.03 3.51 -3.49
CA VAL A 13 -11.31 2.66 -2.54
C VAL A 13 -9.88 3.16 -2.39
N CYS A 14 -9.46 3.34 -1.14
CA CYS A 14 -8.06 3.60 -0.82
C CYS A 14 -7.45 2.30 -0.29
N SER A 15 -6.46 1.74 -0.98
CA SER A 15 -5.78 0.54 -0.51
C SER A 15 -4.27 0.60 -0.64
N VAL A 16 -3.62 -0.06 0.30
CA VAL A 16 -2.17 -0.24 0.39
C VAL A 16 -1.90 -1.72 0.68
N ALA A 17 -0.99 -2.32 -0.08
CA ALA A 17 -0.57 -3.70 0.15
C ALA A 17 0.95 -3.81 0.06
N VAL A 18 1.52 -4.79 0.75
CA VAL A 18 2.93 -5.14 0.61
C VAL A 18 3.04 -6.58 0.18
N SER A 19 3.83 -6.81 -0.87
CA SER A 19 4.18 -8.15 -1.31
C SER A 19 5.67 -8.41 -1.18
N GLU A 20 6.03 -9.59 -0.71
CA GLU A 20 7.39 -10.10 -0.65
C GLU A 20 7.37 -11.56 -1.14
N TRP A 21 8.39 -12.03 -1.86
CA TRP A 21 8.43 -13.42 -2.37
C TRP A 21 7.30 -13.80 -3.35
N GLY A 22 6.57 -12.82 -3.88
CA GLY A 22 5.36 -13.08 -4.66
C GLY A 22 4.14 -13.41 -3.80
N GLU A 23 4.25 -13.29 -2.48
CA GLU A 23 3.16 -13.41 -1.52
C GLU A 23 2.80 -12.03 -0.95
N THR A 24 1.51 -11.79 -0.74
CA THR A 24 1.05 -10.56 -0.09
C THR A 24 1.11 -10.74 1.42
N ILE A 25 1.95 -9.96 2.09
CA ILE A 25 2.21 -10.06 3.53
C ILE A 25 1.45 -9.02 4.35
N PHE A 26 0.94 -7.97 3.70
CA PHE A 26 0.16 -6.91 4.32
C PHE A 26 -0.89 -6.38 3.34
N VAL A 27 -2.11 -6.14 3.83
CA VAL A 27 -3.19 -5.50 3.07
C VAL A 27 -3.97 -4.59 4.00
N LYS A 28 -4.21 -3.36 3.55
CA LYS A 28 -5.10 -2.39 4.18
C LYS A 28 -5.96 -1.77 3.10
N GLU A 29 -7.27 -1.87 3.24
CA GLU A 29 -8.24 -1.37 2.26
C GLU A 29 -9.40 -0.67 2.96
N ASP A 30 -9.76 0.51 2.46
CA ASP A 30 -10.89 1.28 2.94
C ASP A 30 -11.83 1.60 1.77
N PHE A 31 -13.02 1.00 1.82
CA PHE A 31 -14.10 1.15 0.84
C PHE A 31 -14.98 2.37 1.06
N HIS A 32 -14.81 3.09 2.18
CA HIS A 32 -15.61 4.25 2.57
C HIS A 32 -14.74 5.52 2.68
N CYS A 33 -13.55 5.49 2.08
CA CYS A 33 -12.58 6.57 2.20
C CYS A 33 -13.14 7.85 1.56
N VAL A 34 -13.59 8.79 2.39
CA VAL A 34 -14.06 10.12 1.96
C VAL A 34 -12.93 11.08 1.61
N SER A 35 -11.68 10.77 2.00
CA SER A 35 -10.50 11.60 1.72
C SER A 35 -9.21 10.77 1.60
N HIS A 36 -8.87 10.38 0.37
CA HIS A 36 -7.64 9.63 0.06
C HIS A 36 -6.38 10.32 0.59
N ALA A 37 -6.31 11.65 0.49
CA ALA A 37 -5.12 12.42 0.89
C ALA A 37 -4.82 12.37 2.39
N VAL A 38 -5.84 12.16 3.24
CA VAL A 38 -5.67 12.09 4.69
C VAL A 38 -5.37 10.66 5.13
N SER A 39 -6.06 9.67 4.56
CA SER A 39 -5.94 8.28 4.98
C SER A 39 -4.72 7.55 4.38
N LEU A 40 -4.28 7.91 3.17
CA LEU A 40 -3.19 7.22 2.49
C LEU A 40 -1.88 7.27 3.28
N GLY A 41 -1.54 8.42 3.85
CA GLY A 41 -0.31 8.58 4.64
C GLY A 41 -0.28 7.63 5.84
N VAL A 42 -1.41 7.46 6.53
CA VAL A 42 -1.55 6.56 7.67
C VAL A 42 -1.39 5.10 7.23
N TYR A 43 -2.00 4.71 6.10
CA TYR A 43 -1.90 3.32 5.62
C TYR A 43 -0.51 2.96 5.12
N VAL A 44 0.18 3.90 4.48
CA VAL A 44 1.58 3.73 4.08
C VAL A 44 2.48 3.63 5.32
N ASP A 45 2.27 4.47 6.34
CA ASP A 45 3.03 4.41 7.60
C ASP A 45 2.85 3.07 8.33
N GLU A 46 1.62 2.55 8.39
CA GLU A 46 1.33 1.21 8.95
C GLU A 46 2.05 0.11 8.15
N ALA A 47 2.03 0.18 6.82
CA ALA A 47 2.68 -0.80 5.93
C ALA A 47 4.21 -0.76 6.06
N LEU A 48 4.81 0.43 6.13
CA LEU A 48 6.24 0.63 6.32
C LEU A 48 6.69 0.15 7.70
N SER A 49 5.95 0.53 8.75
CA SER A 49 6.19 0.04 10.10
C SER A 49 6.15 -1.49 10.16
N PHE A 50 5.26 -2.14 9.40
CA PHE A 50 5.17 -3.60 9.36
C PHE A 50 6.41 -4.27 8.74
N ILE A 51 6.94 -3.74 7.64
CA ILE A 51 8.16 -4.30 7.01
C ILE A 51 9.43 -3.97 7.78
N GLU A 52 9.52 -2.78 8.38
CA GLU A 52 10.66 -2.38 9.21
C GLU A 52 10.79 -3.28 10.44
N ASN A 53 9.66 -3.60 11.10
CA ASN A 53 9.63 -4.54 12.23
C ASN A 53 10.10 -5.96 11.85
N ARG A 54 10.07 -6.31 10.56
CA ARG A 54 10.52 -7.60 10.02
C ARG A 54 11.90 -7.55 9.38
N ALA A 55 12.56 -6.38 9.42
CA ALA A 55 13.83 -6.12 8.74
C ALA A 55 13.80 -6.42 7.23
N ILE A 56 12.63 -6.23 6.59
CA ILE A 56 12.45 -6.40 5.15
C ILE A 56 12.70 -5.03 4.49
N PRO A 57 13.77 -4.87 3.68
CA PRO A 57 14.00 -3.64 2.95
C PRO A 57 12.95 -3.46 1.85
N LEU A 58 12.44 -2.24 1.66
CA LEU A 58 11.55 -1.91 0.55
C LEU A 58 12.36 -1.71 -0.74
N ASP A 59 12.00 -2.41 -1.81
CA ASP A 59 12.72 -2.33 -3.08
C ASP A 59 12.04 -1.41 -4.10
N ALA A 60 10.71 -1.39 -4.11
CA ALA A 60 9.94 -0.60 -5.07
C ALA A 60 8.58 -0.18 -4.54
N VAL A 61 8.04 0.89 -5.15
CA VAL A 61 6.66 1.33 -4.96
C VAL A 61 5.94 1.22 -6.30
N ALA A 62 4.86 0.46 -6.32
CA ALA A 62 3.93 0.35 -7.43
C ALA A 62 2.70 1.23 -7.12
N VAL A 63 2.42 2.19 -8.00
CA VAL A 63 1.24 3.05 -7.90
C VAL A 63 0.38 2.78 -9.12
N SER A 64 -0.91 2.59 -8.92
CA SER A 64 -1.84 2.37 -10.02
C SER A 64 -1.86 3.56 -10.98
N CYS A 65 -1.79 3.28 -12.28
CA CYS A 65 -1.74 4.30 -13.32
C CYS A 65 -3.14 4.73 -13.82
N GLY A 66 -4.21 4.15 -13.28
CA GLY A 66 -5.57 4.34 -13.76
C GLY A 66 -5.87 3.60 -15.08
N PRO A 67 -7.01 3.90 -15.75
CA PRO A 67 -7.88 5.06 -15.53
C PRO A 67 -8.65 5.00 -14.20
N GLY A 68 -8.80 6.16 -13.57
CA GLY A 68 -9.36 6.32 -12.24
C GLY A 68 -9.84 7.75 -11.99
N SER A 69 -10.68 7.93 -10.95
CA SER A 69 -11.60 9.07 -10.71
C SER A 69 -11.15 10.44 -11.23
#